data_AF-A0A257I112-F1
#
_entry.id   AF-A0A257I112-F1
#
_cell.length_a   1.000
_cell.length_b   1.000
_cell.length_c   1.000
_cell.angle_alpha   90.00
_cell.angle_beta   90.00
_cell.angle_gamma   90.00
#
_symmetry.space_group_name_H-M   'P 1'
#
loop_
_entity.id
_entity.type
_entity.pdbx_description
1 polymer ?
#
loop_
_entity_poly.entity_id
_entity_poly.type
_entity_poly.pdbx_seq_one_letter_code
_entity_poly.pdbx_strand_id
1 'polypeptide(L)'
;MNKKLYIIAGCNGAGKTTASITILPEILFCQEFINADEIANRLSPSQPEKVSVVLEGGHNILEDVIVRRYSKGIYNLFNIYIPLVDEFLVIDNSEVKHELIAEKRKTSELKILNFGKWNKLKQKA
;
A
#
# COMPACT_ATOMS: atom_id res chain seq x y z
N MET A 1 22.56 2.56 13.95
CA MET A 1 21.75 2.18 12.77
C MET A 1 20.53 3.08 12.69
N ASN A 2 20.19 3.57 11.50
CA ASN A 2 18.99 4.36 11.29
C ASN A 2 17.82 3.40 11.03
N LYS A 3 16.86 3.30 11.96
CA LYS A 3 15.69 2.41 11.82
C LYS A 3 14.69 3.06 10.85
N LYS A 4 14.17 2.30 9.88
CA LYS A 4 13.15 2.76 8.93
C LYS A 4 11.86 1.96 9.15
N LEU A 5 10.73 2.67 9.24
CA LEU A 5 9.39 2.07 9.28
C LEU A 5 8.70 2.37 7.96
N TYR A 6 8.23 1.33 7.28
CA TYR A 6 7.43 1.46 6.07
C TYR A 6 5.98 1.08 6.39
N ILE A 7 5.04 1.93 6.01
CA ILE A 7 3.60 1.68 6.17
C ILE A 7 3.00 1.56 4.77
N ILE A 8 2.47 0.38 4.45
CA ILE A 8 1.71 0.14 3.22
C ILE A 8 0.23 0.30 3.56
N ALA A 9 -0.38 1.40 3.11
CA ALA A 9 -1.77 1.75 3.40
C ALA A 9 -2.67 1.59 2.16
N GLY A 10 -3.96 1.29 2.41
CA GLY A 10 -4.96 1.03 1.36
C GLY A 10 -6.20 0.34 1.92
N CYS A 11 -7.33 0.37 1.20
CA CYS A 11 -8.55 -0.33 1.63
C CYS A 11 -8.39 -1.87 1.63
N ASN A 12 -9.30 -2.58 2.30
CA ASN A 12 -9.37 -4.04 2.20
C ASN A 12 -9.59 -4.44 0.75
N GLY A 13 -8.90 -5.49 0.29
CA GLY A 13 -8.94 -5.92 -1.12
C GLY A 13 -8.07 -5.10 -2.08
N ALA A 14 -7.45 -3.99 -1.67
CA ALA A 14 -6.56 -3.19 -2.53
C ALA A 14 -5.24 -3.88 -2.94
N GLY A 15 -5.03 -5.13 -2.50
CA GLY A 15 -3.81 -5.88 -2.78
C GLY A 15 -2.60 -5.48 -1.93
N LYS A 16 -2.77 -4.91 -0.73
CA LYS A 16 -1.65 -4.48 0.14
C LYS A 16 -0.65 -5.62 0.43
N THR A 17 -1.15 -6.78 0.85
CA THR A 17 -0.33 -7.96 1.16
C THR A 17 0.38 -8.44 -0.11
N THR A 18 -0.33 -8.54 -1.23
CA THR A 18 0.26 -8.89 -2.54
C THR A 18 1.36 -7.92 -2.96
N ALA A 19 1.07 -6.62 -2.89
CA ALA A 19 2.01 -5.57 -3.23
C ALA A 19 3.22 -5.53 -2.27
N SER A 20 3.06 -5.91 -1.01
CA SER A 20 4.21 -5.99 -0.09
C SER A 20 5.24 -7.03 -0.50
N ILE A 21 4.79 -8.16 -1.08
CA ILE A 21 5.68 -9.27 -1.47
C ILE A 21 6.59 -8.86 -2.64
N THR A 22 6.15 -7.95 -3.49
CA THR A 22 6.90 -7.47 -4.67
C THR A 22 7.62 -6.15 -4.40
N ILE A 23 6.96 -5.19 -3.74
CA ILE A 23 7.53 -3.86 -3.45
C ILE A 23 8.71 -3.98 -2.47
N LEU A 24 8.61 -4.81 -1.43
CA LEU A 24 9.66 -4.91 -0.42
C LEU A 24 10.98 -5.41 -1.02
N PRO A 25 11.03 -6.51 -1.80
CA PRO A 25 12.27 -6.97 -2.42
C PRO A 25 12.74 -6.09 -3.58
N GLU A 26 11.84 -5.68 -4.49
CA GLU A 26 12.24 -5.04 -5.76
C GLU A 26 12.53 -3.55 -5.62
N ILE A 27 11.74 -2.83 -4.81
CA ILE A 27 11.80 -1.36 -4.74
C ILE A 27 12.55 -0.92 -3.48
N LEU A 28 12.34 -1.62 -2.37
CA LEU A 28 12.95 -1.28 -1.08
C LEU A 28 14.20 -2.12 -0.77
N PHE A 29 14.53 -3.10 -1.62
CA PHE A 29 15.69 -4.00 -1.45
C PHE A 29 15.73 -4.65 -0.06
N CYS A 30 14.55 -4.94 0.48
CA CYS A 30 14.37 -5.61 1.76
C CYS A 30 14.68 -7.09 1.58
N GLN A 31 15.79 -7.55 2.19
CA GLN A 31 16.27 -8.93 2.05
C GLN A 31 15.46 -9.92 2.92
N GLU A 32 14.98 -9.45 4.07
CA GLU A 32 14.24 -10.27 5.03
C GLU A 32 12.93 -9.59 5.41
N PHE A 33 11.81 -10.26 5.15
CA PHE A 33 10.46 -9.80 5.44
C PHE A 33 9.70 -10.88 6.22
N ILE A 34 9.07 -10.47 7.32
CA ILE A 34 8.20 -11.31 8.14
C ILE A 34 6.76 -10.84 7.95
N ASN A 35 5.90 -11.73 7.47
CA ASN A 35 4.47 -11.47 7.29
C ASN A 35 3.65 -12.19 8.37
N ALA A 36 2.84 -11.44 9.12
CA ALA A 36 1.97 -11.99 10.15
C ALA A 36 0.90 -12.94 9.59
N ASP A 37 0.38 -12.67 8.39
CA ASP A 37 -0.62 -13.53 7.74
C ASP A 37 0.01 -14.89 7.35
N GLU A 38 1.24 -14.89 6.83
CA GLU A 38 1.98 -16.12 6.52
C GLU A 38 2.32 -16.92 7.77
N ILE A 39 2.62 -16.25 8.88
CA ILE A 39 2.80 -16.92 10.17
C ILE A 39 1.49 -17.58 10.60
N ALA A 40 0.35 -16.88 10.52
CA ALA A 40 -0.96 -17.44 10.85
C ALA A 40 -1.31 -18.65 9.97
N ASN A 41 -1.06 -18.56 8.65
CA ASN A 41 -1.22 -19.67 7.69
C ASN A 41 -0.38 -20.89 8.06
N ARG A 42 0.83 -20.71 8.57
CA ARG A 42 1.68 -21.82 9.02
C ARG A 42 1.24 -22.40 10.37
N LEU A 43 0.73 -21.55 11.27
CA LEU A 43 0.27 -21.97 12.60
C LEU A 43 -1.09 -22.69 12.56
N SER A 44 -1.99 -22.29 11.67
CA SER A 44 -3.29 -22.95 11.48
C SER A 44 -3.66 -23.05 9.99
N PRO A 45 -3.09 -24.02 9.27
CA PRO A 45 -3.29 -24.13 7.82
C PRO A 45 -4.74 -24.32 7.38
N SER A 46 -5.58 -24.91 8.23
CA SER A 46 -7.00 -25.16 7.93
C SER A 46 -7.91 -24.02 8.38
N GLN A 47 -7.47 -23.14 9.28
CA GLN A 47 -8.25 -22.05 9.86
C GLN A 47 -7.36 -20.82 10.21
N PRO A 48 -6.63 -20.26 9.24
CA PRO A 48 -5.69 -19.17 9.48
C PRO A 48 -6.35 -17.91 10.02
N GLU A 49 -7.63 -17.68 9.69
CA GLU A 49 -8.45 -16.59 10.21
C GLU A 49 -8.62 -16.61 11.74
N LYS A 50 -8.47 -17.77 12.39
CA LYS A 50 -8.60 -17.87 13.86
C LYS A 50 -7.36 -17.40 14.62
N VAL A 51 -6.22 -17.35 13.95
CA VAL A 51 -4.92 -16.94 14.51
C VAL A 51 -4.45 -15.62 13.92
N SER A 52 -4.96 -15.23 12.75
CA SER A 52 -4.75 -13.90 12.22
C SER A 52 -5.57 -12.88 13.02
N VAL A 53 -5.04 -11.67 13.17
CA VAL A 53 -5.78 -10.53 13.76
C VAL A 53 -6.91 -10.01 12.84
N VAL A 54 -7.16 -10.68 11.70
CA VAL A 54 -8.08 -10.25 10.66
C VAL A 54 -9.30 -11.17 10.63
N LEU A 55 -10.12 -11.09 11.68
CA LEU A 55 -11.32 -11.94 11.82
C LEU A 55 -12.54 -11.47 11.00
N GLU A 56 -12.57 -10.25 10.43
CA GLU A 56 -13.83 -9.68 9.90
C GLU A 56 -13.78 -9.05 8.48
N GLY A 57 -12.62 -9.03 7.81
CA GLY A 57 -12.41 -8.06 6.73
C GLY A 57 -12.88 -8.42 5.31
N GLY A 58 -13.28 -9.67 5.04
CA GLY A 58 -13.20 -10.27 3.70
C GLY A 58 -14.50 -10.54 2.94
N HIS A 59 -15.67 -10.47 3.58
CA HIS A 59 -16.91 -10.90 2.91
C HIS A 59 -17.87 -9.74 2.65
N ASN A 60 -18.14 -9.52 1.35
CA ASN A 60 -19.15 -8.61 0.79
C ASN A 60 -19.06 -7.13 1.25
N ILE A 61 -17.98 -6.45 0.85
CA ILE A 61 -17.97 -4.98 0.88
C ILE A 61 -18.82 -4.48 -0.28
N LEU A 62 -19.85 -3.69 0.01
CA LEU A 62 -20.68 -3.06 -1.01
C LEU A 62 -19.85 -2.17 -1.95
N GLU A 63 -20.21 -2.14 -3.22
CA GLU A 63 -19.49 -1.40 -4.26
C GLU A 63 -19.39 0.10 -3.95
N ASP A 64 -20.47 0.70 -3.44
CA ASP A 64 -20.52 2.10 -3.02
C ASP A 64 -19.50 2.41 -1.92
N VAL A 65 -19.31 1.48 -0.99
CA VAL A 65 -18.31 1.58 0.08
C VAL A 65 -16.90 1.50 -0.49
N ILE A 66 -16.66 0.65 -1.49
CA ILE A 66 -15.37 0.54 -2.19
C ILE A 66 -15.06 1.87 -2.89
N VAL A 67 -15.98 2.38 -3.70
CA VAL A 67 -15.84 3.64 -4.44
C VAL A 67 -15.58 4.80 -3.48
N ARG A 68 -16.37 4.92 -2.41
CA ARG A 68 -16.19 5.97 -1.40
C ARG A 68 -14.83 5.91 -0.73
N ARG A 69 -14.38 4.70 -0.33
CA ARG A 69 -13.06 4.50 0.29
C ARG A 69 -11.92 4.81 -0.67
N TYR A 70 -12.05 4.48 -1.95
CA TYR A 70 -11.07 4.79 -2.97
C TYR A 70 -10.88 6.31 -3.11
N SER A 71 -11.98 7.06 -3.30
CA SER A 71 -11.93 8.53 -3.41
C SER A 71 -11.39 9.17 -2.13
N LYS A 72 -11.82 8.70 -0.95
CA LYS A 72 -11.31 9.23 0.33
C LYS A 72 -9.83 8.91 0.54
N GLY A 73 -9.36 7.76 0.06
CA GLY A 73 -7.95 7.37 0.10
C GLY A 73 -7.07 8.31 -0.71
N ILE A 74 -7.50 8.70 -1.93
CA ILE A 74 -6.80 9.68 -2.76
C ILE A 74 -6.77 11.06 -2.07
N TYR A 75 -7.92 11.53 -1.57
CA TYR A 75 -7.98 12.78 -0.81
C TYR A 75 -6.99 12.77 0.37
N ASN A 76 -6.98 11.71 1.18
CA ASN A 76 -6.10 11.59 2.33
C ASN A 76 -4.61 11.50 1.92
N LEU A 77 -4.29 10.85 0.80
CA LEU A 77 -2.93 10.77 0.26
C LEU A 77 -2.33 12.17 0.08
N PHE A 78 -3.03 13.06 -0.63
CA PHE A 78 -2.53 14.39 -0.95
C PHE A 78 -2.64 15.38 0.22
N ASN A 79 -3.73 15.32 0.98
CA ASN A 79 -4.04 16.33 1.99
C ASN A 79 -3.52 16.00 3.40
N ILE A 80 -3.25 14.72 3.69
CA ILE A 80 -2.83 14.27 5.02
C ILE A 80 -1.49 13.56 4.95
N TYR A 81 -1.34 12.52 4.14
CA TYR A 81 -0.16 11.67 4.20
C TYR A 81 1.08 12.33 3.61
N ILE A 82 1.01 12.83 2.37
CA ILE A 82 2.15 13.50 1.71
C ILE A 82 2.73 14.67 2.52
N PRO A 83 1.92 15.55 3.14
CA PRO A 83 2.43 16.63 3.99
C PRO A 83 3.09 16.16 5.30
N LEU A 84 2.70 15.01 5.85
CA LEU A 84 3.15 14.55 7.16
C LEU A 84 4.40 13.65 7.11
N VAL A 85 4.70 13.05 5.96
CA VAL A 85 5.79 12.08 5.83
C VAL A 85 7.05 12.70 5.21
N ASP A 86 8.21 12.27 5.71
CA ASP A 86 9.50 12.66 5.13
C ASP A 86 9.73 12.04 3.74
N GLU A 87 9.29 10.79 3.58
CA GLU A 87 9.51 9.96 2.39
C GLU A 87 8.20 9.26 1.99
N PHE A 88 7.93 9.17 0.69
CA PHE A 88 6.81 8.38 0.18
C PHE A 88 7.10 7.79 -1.20
N LEU A 89 6.37 6.72 -1.51
CA LEU A 89 6.30 6.09 -2.82
C LEU A 89 4.83 5.97 -3.21
N VAL A 90 4.47 6.42 -4.41
CA VAL A 90 3.14 6.17 -5.00
C VAL A 90 3.31 5.17 -6.12
N ILE A 91 2.70 4.00 -5.97
CA ILE A 91 2.87 2.84 -6.85
C ILE A 91 1.52 2.44 -7.41
N ASP A 92 1.46 2.20 -8.72
CA ASP A 92 0.33 1.59 -9.38
C ASP A 92 0.45 0.06 -9.33
N ASN A 93 -0.58 -0.58 -8.79
CA ASN A 93 -0.75 -2.02 -8.69
C ASN A 93 -1.91 -2.52 -9.58
N SER A 94 -2.33 -1.75 -10.58
CA SER A 94 -3.44 -2.17 -11.46
C SER A 94 -3.05 -3.31 -12.40
N GLU A 95 -1.75 -3.48 -12.67
CA GLU A 95 -1.19 -4.50 -13.56
C GLU A 95 -0.25 -5.43 -12.80
N VAL A 96 0.09 -6.58 -13.41
CA VAL A 96 1.03 -7.56 -12.83
C VAL A 96 2.40 -6.94 -12.54
N LYS A 97 2.88 -6.05 -13.42
CA LYS A 97 4.11 -5.29 -13.21
C LYS A 97 3.78 -3.97 -12.53
N HIS A 98 4.23 -3.82 -11.29
CA HIS A 98 4.05 -2.57 -10.54
C HIS A 98 4.79 -1.41 -11.20
N GLU A 99 4.14 -0.25 -11.21
CA GLU A 99 4.71 0.97 -11.78
C GLU A 99 4.86 2.04 -10.70
N LEU A 100 6.07 2.57 -10.52
CA LEU A 100 6.29 3.71 -9.64
C LEU A 100 5.79 4.99 -10.32
N ILE A 101 4.75 5.63 -9.76
CA ILE A 101 4.18 6.88 -10.26
C ILE A 101 5.01 8.08 -9.78
N ALA A 102 5.32 8.13 -8.49
CA ALA A 102 6.06 9.23 -7.86
C ALA A 102 6.82 8.78 -6.61
N GLU A 103 7.93 9.44 -6.30
CA GLU A 103 8.69 9.25 -5.07
C GLU A 103 9.19 10.57 -4.48
N LYS A 104 9.28 10.61 -3.16
CA LYS A 104 10.04 11.62 -2.42
C LYS A 104 10.92 10.90 -1.40
N ARG A 105 12.22 11.22 -1.38
CA ARG A 105 13.18 10.75 -0.36
C ARG A 105 13.64 11.95 0.47
N LYS A 106 14.19 11.70 1.66
CA LYS A 106 14.45 12.73 2.71
C LYS A 106 15.06 14.03 2.22
N THR A 107 16.06 13.93 1.35
CA THR A 107 16.84 15.08 0.87
C THR A 107 16.64 15.35 -0.62
N SER A 108 15.72 14.65 -1.28
CA SER A 108 15.45 14.83 -2.70
C SER A 108 14.17 15.61 -2.91
N GLU A 109 14.11 16.35 -4.01
CA GLU A 109 12.84 16.88 -4.50
C GLU A 109 11.89 15.73 -4.86
N LEU A 110 10.60 16.05 -4.92
CA LEU A 110 9.58 15.15 -5.43
C LEU A 110 9.92 14.78 -6.88
N LYS A 111 10.10 13.49 -7.14
CA LYS A 111 10.28 12.95 -8.47
C LYS A 111 8.97 12.31 -8.94
N ILE A 112 8.41 12.87 -10.02
CA ILE A 112 7.23 12.30 -10.69
C ILE A 112 7.72 11.52 -11.91
N LEU A 113 7.48 10.21 -11.94
CA LEU A 113 7.88 9.34 -13.04
C LEU A 113 6.77 9.18 -14.08
N ASN A 114 5.50 9.18 -13.65
CA ASN A 114 4.35 9.17 -14.54
C ASN A 114 3.43 10.37 -14.28
N PHE A 115 3.65 11.45 -15.02
CA PHE A 115 2.85 12.69 -14.91
C PHE A 115 1.37 12.49 -15.23
N GLY A 116 1.04 11.61 -16.18
CA GLY A 116 -0.34 11.36 -16.57
C GLY A 116 -1.16 10.74 -15.44
N LYS A 117 -0.64 9.68 -14.82
CA LYS A 117 -1.28 9.02 -13.67
C LYS A 117 -1.28 9.93 -12.43
N TRP A 118 -0.18 10.64 -12.18
CA TRP A 118 -0.09 11.60 -11.08
C TRP A 118 -1.15 12.70 -11.16
N ASN A 119 -1.30 13.33 -12.33
CA ASN A 119 -2.30 14.38 -12.54
C ASN A 119 -3.73 13.84 -12.43
N LYS A 120 -4.00 12.62 -12.93
CA LYS A 120 -5.30 11.96 -12.75
C LYS A 120 -5.63 11.72 -11.28
N LEU A 121 -4.66 11.31 -10.46
CA LEU A 121 -4.85 11.16 -9.02
C LEU A 121 -5.09 12.52 -8.36
N LYS A 122 -4.29 13.53 -8.71
CA LYS A 122 -4.39 14.88 -8.14
C LYS A 122 -5.73 15.57 -8.47
N GLN A 123 -6.31 15.30 -9.64
CA GLN A 123 -7.65 15.81 -10.01
C GLN A 123 -8.78 15.20 -9.19
N LYS A 124 -8.57 14.02 -8.58
CA LYS A 124 -9.54 13.33 -7.71
C LYS A 124 -9.34 13.66 -6.23
N ALA A 125 -8.32 14.45 -5.90
CA ALA A 125 -7.88 14.75 -4.55
C ALA A 125 -8.57 15.97 -3.93
#